data_AF-A0A7J7CJS4-F1
#
_entry.id   AF-A0A7J7CJS4-F1
#
_cell.length_a   1.000
_cell.length_b   1.000
_cell.length_c   1.000
_cell.angle_alpha   90.00
_cell.angle_beta   90.00
_cell.angle_gamma   90.00
#
_symmetry.space_group_name_H-M   'P 1'
#
loop_
_entity.id
_entity.type
_entity.pdbx_description
1 polymer ?
#
loop_
_entity_poly.entity_id
_entity_poly.type
_entity_poly.pdbx_seq_one_letter_code
_entity_poly.pdbx_strand_id
1 'polypeptide(L)'
;MAPGSSIWAAWSPSSEGDPNIRGQNFALVTGTSMATPHIAGVAALIKQRHPRWGPAAITSAMMTSADVFDHSGSPILAQLTNRLAPATPFDLGAGFINSTRAIDPGLIFNAHLKTMFNFYVMFLVSMMSL
;
A
#
# COMPACT_ATOMS: atom_id res chain seq x y z
N MET A 1 1.99 -2.29 -3.42
CA MET A 1 0.74 -2.54 -4.16
C MET A 1 -0.19 -3.45 -3.34
N ALA A 2 -1.50 -3.26 -3.43
CA ALA A 2 -2.53 -4.11 -2.82
C ALA A 2 -3.78 -4.18 -3.72
N PRO A 3 -4.72 -5.10 -3.47
CA PRO A 3 -5.97 -5.18 -4.22
C PRO A 3 -6.79 -3.89 -4.12
N GLY A 4 -7.10 -3.29 -5.26
CA GLY A 4 -7.93 -2.08 -5.33
C GLY A 4 -8.91 -2.06 -6.50
N SER A 5 -8.97 -3.13 -7.31
CA SER A 5 -9.90 -3.26 -8.43
C SER A 5 -10.99 -4.26 -8.10
N SER A 6 -12.24 -3.92 -8.38
CA SER A 6 -13.41 -4.77 -8.17
C SER A 6 -13.51 -5.30 -6.73
N ILE A 7 -13.35 -4.41 -5.75
CA ILE A 7 -13.41 -4.77 -4.33
C ILE A 7 -14.85 -4.70 -3.86
N TRP A 8 -15.36 -5.82 -3.33
CA TRP A 8 -16.67 -5.90 -2.72
C TRP A 8 -16.62 -5.38 -1.28
N ALA A 9 -17.24 -4.23 -1.02
CA ALA A 9 -17.21 -3.58 0.28
C ALA A 9 -18.59 -3.10 0.71
N ALA A 10 -18.77 -2.88 2.01
CA ALA A 10 -20.01 -2.35 2.56
C ALA A 10 -20.31 -0.94 2.00
N TRP A 11 -21.57 -0.69 1.73
CA TRP A 11 -22.07 0.56 1.17
C TRP A 11 -23.35 0.99 1.87
N SER A 12 -23.56 2.30 2.00
CA SER A 12 -24.79 2.81 2.61
C SER A 12 -25.94 2.74 1.61
N PRO A 13 -27.08 2.11 1.96
CA PRO A 13 -28.28 2.08 1.09
C PRO A 13 -28.81 3.46 0.75
N SER A 14 -28.58 4.42 1.65
CA SER A 14 -28.96 5.83 1.52
C SER A 14 -27.91 6.67 0.79
N SER A 15 -26.83 6.06 0.30
CA SER A 15 -25.78 6.77 -0.43
C SER A 15 -26.33 7.29 -1.75
N GLU A 16 -26.17 8.60 -1.99
CA GLU A 16 -26.66 9.25 -3.20
C GLU A 16 -25.73 9.08 -4.40
N GLY A 17 -24.57 8.42 -4.23
CA GLY A 17 -23.45 8.49 -5.17
C GLY A 17 -23.66 7.84 -6.55
N ASP A 18 -24.28 6.66 -6.62
CA ASP A 18 -24.52 5.98 -7.90
C ASP A 18 -25.92 5.33 -7.89
N PRO A 19 -26.79 5.69 -8.85
CA PRO A 19 -28.16 5.20 -8.91
C PRO A 19 -28.27 3.67 -9.10
N ASN A 20 -27.22 3.00 -9.59
CA ASN A 20 -27.22 1.54 -9.79
C ASN A 20 -26.93 0.75 -8.50
N ILE A 21 -26.37 1.41 -7.48
CA ILE A 21 -26.06 0.83 -6.16
C ILE A 21 -26.88 1.45 -5.02
N ARG A 22 -27.81 2.37 -5.33
CA ARG A 22 -28.80 2.87 -4.37
C ARG A 22 -29.65 1.71 -3.84
N GLY A 23 -29.82 1.65 -2.52
CA GLY A 23 -30.55 0.57 -1.84
C GLY A 23 -29.75 -0.70 -1.55
N GLN A 24 -28.50 -0.81 -2.03
CA GLN A 24 -27.63 -1.96 -1.76
C GLN A 24 -26.77 -1.73 -0.50
N ASN A 25 -26.60 -2.79 0.31
CA ASN A 25 -25.72 -2.78 1.48
C ASN A 25 -24.24 -2.99 1.12
N PHE A 26 -23.95 -3.36 -0.12
CA PHE A 26 -22.62 -3.65 -0.62
C PHE A 26 -22.49 -3.14 -2.05
N ALA A 27 -21.29 -2.72 -2.41
CA ALA A 27 -20.96 -2.26 -3.75
C ALA A 27 -19.60 -2.83 -4.18
N LEU A 28 -19.47 -3.06 -5.48
CA LEU A 28 -18.20 -3.37 -6.11
C LEU A 28 -17.55 -2.06 -6.55
N VAL A 29 -16.41 -1.72 -5.95
CA VAL A 29 -15.74 -0.44 -6.17
C VAL A 29 -14.28 -0.63 -6.55
N THR A 30 -13.80 0.24 -7.43
CA THR A 30 -12.43 0.22 -7.95
C THR A 30 -11.75 1.55 -7.65
N GLY A 31 -10.55 1.50 -7.08
CA GLY A 31 -9.72 2.67 -6.85
C GLY A 31 -8.58 2.41 -5.88
N THR A 32 -7.60 3.31 -5.87
CA THR A 32 -6.52 3.29 -4.86
C THR A 32 -7.08 3.47 -3.44
N SER A 33 -8.22 4.16 -3.30
CA SER A 33 -9.00 4.25 -2.05
C SER A 33 -9.40 2.89 -1.47
N MET A 34 -9.52 1.84 -2.30
CA MET A 34 -9.81 0.47 -1.85
C MET A 34 -8.53 -0.32 -1.56
N ALA A 35 -7.41 0.02 -2.19
CA ALA A 35 -6.11 -0.58 -1.87
C ALA A 35 -5.55 -0.07 -0.51
N THR A 36 -5.78 1.20 -0.18
CA THR A 36 -5.34 1.81 1.08
C THR A 36 -5.78 1.04 2.34
N PRO A 37 -7.08 0.71 2.53
CA PRO A 37 -7.52 -0.04 3.71
C PRO A 37 -6.93 -1.46 3.79
N HIS A 38 -6.58 -2.09 2.66
CA HIS A 38 -5.86 -3.38 2.67
C HIS A 38 -4.46 -3.23 3.29
N ILE A 39 -3.68 -2.22 2.86
CA ILE A 39 -2.36 -1.95 3.45
C ILE A 39 -2.48 -1.55 4.92
N ALA A 40 -3.46 -0.72 5.27
CA ALA A 40 -3.68 -0.31 6.65
C ALA A 40 -4.00 -1.51 7.57
N GLY A 41 -4.81 -2.46 7.10
CA GLY A 41 -5.10 -3.70 7.81
C GLY A 41 -3.85 -4.55 8.05
N VAL A 42 -3.02 -4.75 7.02
CA VAL A 42 -1.75 -5.50 7.15
C VAL A 42 -0.79 -4.79 8.11
N ALA A 43 -0.65 -3.47 8.02
CA ALA A 43 0.17 -2.69 8.94
C ALA A 43 -0.31 -2.83 10.40
N ALA A 44 -1.62 -2.86 10.63
CA ALA A 44 -2.20 -3.09 11.95
C ALA A 44 -1.86 -4.48 12.50
N LEU A 45 -1.93 -5.53 11.67
CA LEU A 45 -1.54 -6.89 12.06
C LEU A 45 -0.05 -6.98 12.42
N ILE A 46 0.82 -6.34 11.63
CA ILE A 46 2.25 -6.27 11.93
C ILE A 46 2.48 -5.53 13.26
N LYS A 47 1.77 -4.41 13.48
CA LYS A 47 1.87 -3.65 14.74
C LYS A 47 1.37 -4.46 15.94
N GLN A 48 0.32 -5.26 15.78
CA GLN A 48 -0.17 -6.15 16.83
C GLN A 48 0.87 -7.21 17.19
N ARG A 49 1.56 -7.79 16.19
CA ARG A 49 2.61 -8.78 16.42
C ARG A 49 3.90 -8.17 16.95
N HIS A 50 4.25 -6.97 16.52
CA HIS A 50 5.45 -6.23 16.91
C HIS A 50 5.13 -4.87 17.52
N PRO A 51 4.61 -4.80 18.76
CA PRO A 51 4.14 -3.54 19.36
C PRO A 51 5.20 -2.45 19.47
N ARG A 52 6.48 -2.84 19.57
CA ARG A 52 7.62 -1.92 19.70
C ARG A 52 8.08 -1.31 18.36
N TRP A 53 7.62 -1.83 17.23
CA TRP A 53 8.04 -1.31 15.92
C TRP A 53 7.43 0.06 15.65
N GLY A 54 8.27 0.98 15.18
CA GLY A 54 7.83 2.28 14.70
C GLY A 54 7.21 2.21 13.30
N PRO A 55 6.59 3.30 12.83
CA PRO A 55 6.00 3.36 11.48
C PRO A 55 7.00 2.99 10.37
N ALA A 56 8.23 3.48 10.46
CA ALA A 56 9.28 3.17 9.48
C ALA A 56 9.64 1.68 9.43
N ALA A 57 9.71 1.01 10.59
CA ALA A 57 9.97 -0.43 10.65
C ALA A 57 8.84 -1.25 10.02
N ILE A 58 7.58 -0.85 10.24
CA ILE A 58 6.41 -1.53 9.66
C ILE A 58 6.37 -1.34 8.15
N THR A 59 6.59 -0.11 7.67
CA THR A 59 6.68 0.17 6.23
C THR A 59 7.84 -0.58 5.60
N SER A 60 9.00 -0.61 6.25
CA SER A 60 10.16 -1.37 5.78
C SER A 60 9.83 -2.85 5.66
N ALA A 61 9.23 -3.45 6.70
CA ALA A 61 8.86 -4.86 6.69
C ALA A 61 7.96 -5.19 5.50
N MET A 62 6.93 -4.38 5.28
CA MET A 62 6.00 -4.54 4.16
C MET A 62 6.68 -4.37 2.79
N MET A 63 7.64 -3.45 2.66
CA MET A 63 8.35 -3.21 1.40
C MET A 63 9.36 -4.32 1.09
N THR A 64 10.16 -4.75 2.06
CA THR A 64 11.21 -5.76 1.85
C THR A 64 10.64 -7.16 1.64
N SER A 65 9.41 -7.41 2.11
CA SER A 65 8.72 -8.68 1.95
C SER A 65 7.74 -8.70 0.77
N ALA A 66 7.62 -7.61 0.01
CA ALA A 66 6.68 -7.52 -1.11
C ALA A 66 7.16 -8.38 -2.29
N ASP A 67 6.21 -8.96 -3.02
CA ASP A 67 6.48 -9.80 -4.18
C ASP A 67 6.37 -8.97 -5.48
N VAL A 68 7.36 -9.09 -6.35
CA VAL A 68 7.38 -8.42 -7.67
C VAL A 68 6.95 -9.33 -8.82
N PHE A 69 6.72 -10.61 -8.50
CA PHE A 69 6.27 -11.63 -9.43
C PHE A 69 4.83 -12.01 -9.13
N ASP A 70 4.10 -12.40 -10.17
CA ASP A 70 2.78 -12.97 -10.05
C ASP A 70 2.82 -14.42 -9.55
N HIS A 71 1.65 -15.03 -9.35
CA HIS A 71 1.53 -16.41 -8.90
C HIS A 71 2.11 -17.45 -9.88
N SER A 72 2.34 -17.06 -11.14
CA SER A 72 2.98 -17.88 -12.18
C SER A 72 4.50 -17.67 -12.25
N GLY A 73 5.08 -16.85 -11.37
CA GLY A 73 6.50 -16.52 -11.39
C GLY A 73 6.90 -15.55 -12.50
N SER A 74 5.93 -14.97 -13.22
CA SER A 74 6.16 -13.95 -14.24
C SER A 74 6.16 -12.55 -13.60
N PRO A 75 6.82 -11.55 -14.19
CA PRO A 75 6.80 -10.19 -13.65
C PRO A 75 5.38 -9.64 -13.62
N ILE A 76 5.03 -8.94 -12.54
CA ILE A 76 3.75 -8.23 -12.46
C ILE A 76 3.66 -7.24 -13.64
N LEU A 77 2.50 -7.21 -14.30
CA LEU A 77 2.26 -6.33 -15.44
C LEU A 77 1.48 -5.08 -15.01
N ALA A 78 1.88 -3.93 -15.54
CA ALA A 78 1.17 -2.67 -15.42
C ALA A 78 0.23 -2.52 -16.62
N GLN A 79 -1.01 -2.13 -16.32
CA GLN A 79 -1.99 -1.72 -17.32
C GLN A 79 -1.65 -0.30 -17.78
N LEU A 80 -1.01 -0.17 -18.94
CA LEU A 80 -0.83 1.10 -19.63
C LEU A 80 -2.02 1.35 -20.57
N THR A 81 -2.19 2.59 -21.02
CA THR A 81 -3.34 3.06 -21.81
C THR A 81 -3.79 2.09 -22.91
N ASN A 82 -2.84 1.43 -23.60
CA ASN A 82 -3.14 0.50 -24.71
C ASN A 82 -2.37 -0.83 -24.64
N ARG A 83 -1.69 -1.16 -23.54
CA ARG A 83 -0.89 -2.39 -23.46
C ARG A 83 -0.63 -2.84 -22.03
N LEU A 84 -0.40 -4.14 -21.87
CA LEU A 84 0.22 -4.70 -20.68
C LEU A 84 1.74 -4.66 -20.87
N ALA A 85 2.45 -4.09 -19.92
CA ALA A 85 3.92 -4.07 -19.92
C ALA A 85 4.42 -4.50 -18.54
N PRO A 86 5.66 -5.03 -18.42
CA PRO A 86 6.27 -5.28 -17.12
C PRO A 86 6.21 -4.02 -16.26
N ALA A 87 5.64 -4.16 -15.06
CA ALA A 87 5.43 -3.04 -14.16
C ALA A 87 6.80 -2.58 -13.62
N THR A 88 6.99 -1.26 -13.58
CA THR A 88 8.22 -0.65 -13.09
C THR A 88 8.08 -0.31 -11.59
N PRO A 89 9.19 0.00 -10.88
CA PRO A 89 9.10 0.49 -9.50
C PRO A 89 8.22 1.74 -9.33
N PHE A 90 7.98 2.51 -10.40
CA PHE A 90 7.03 3.63 -10.37
C PHE A 90 5.57 3.19 -10.36
N ASP A 91 5.27 1.99 -10.87
CA ASP A 91 3.91 1.44 -10.96
C ASP A 91 3.54 0.64 -9.70
N LEU A 92 4.47 -0.18 -9.19
CA LEU A 92 4.23 -1.13 -8.09
C LEU A 92 4.93 -0.78 -6.77
N GLY A 93 5.84 0.20 -6.79
CA GLY A 93 6.73 0.48 -5.67
C GLY A 93 7.64 -0.70 -5.38
N ALA A 94 7.56 -1.21 -4.14
CA ALA A 94 8.32 -2.38 -3.71
C ALA A 94 7.73 -3.73 -4.17
N GLY A 95 6.46 -3.77 -4.59
CA GLY A 95 5.79 -5.00 -5.00
C GLY A 95 4.36 -5.12 -4.48
N PHE A 96 3.74 -6.26 -4.76
CA PHE A 96 2.48 -6.68 -4.17
C PHE A 96 2.69 -7.12 -2.71
N ILE A 97 1.78 -6.70 -1.83
CA ILE A 97 1.91 -6.95 -0.40
C ILE A 97 1.81 -8.46 -0.08
N ASN A 98 2.78 -8.97 0.68
CA ASN A 98 2.76 -10.31 1.23
C ASN A 98 2.67 -10.22 2.76
N SER A 99 1.47 -10.39 3.32
CA SER A 99 1.22 -10.26 4.76
C SER A 99 1.95 -11.31 5.60
N THR A 100 2.02 -12.55 5.11
CA THR A 100 2.69 -13.65 5.81
C THR A 100 4.18 -13.39 5.97
N ARG A 101 4.85 -12.94 4.90
CA ARG A 101 6.27 -12.59 4.93
C ARG A 101 6.54 -11.28 5.65
N ALA A 102 5.60 -10.32 5.61
CA ALA A 102 5.76 -9.02 6.28
C ALA A 102 5.71 -9.12 7.82
N ILE A 103 5.09 -10.16 8.37
CA ILE A 103 5.06 -10.43 9.81
C ILE A 103 6.44 -10.85 10.32
N ASP A 104 7.23 -11.55 9.50
CA ASP A 104 8.61 -11.93 9.83
C ASP A 104 9.56 -11.65 8.65
N PRO A 105 9.90 -10.37 8.41
CA PRO A 105 10.68 -9.93 7.25
C PRO A 105 12.17 -10.28 7.37
N GLY A 106 12.62 -10.83 8.51
CA GLY A 106 14.03 -11.06 8.84
C GLY A 106 14.82 -9.78 9.12
N LEU A 107 14.86 -8.85 8.16
CA LEU A 107 15.54 -7.55 8.26
C LEU A 107 14.53 -6.40 8.16
N ILE A 108 14.69 -5.39 9.00
CA ILE A 108 13.91 -4.15 8.94
C ILE A 108 14.85 -2.93 8.96
N PHE A 109 14.56 -1.94 8.11
CA PHE A 109 15.17 -0.64 8.14
C PHE A 109 14.37 0.27 9.07
N ASN A 110 14.88 0.48 10.29
CA ASN A 110 14.25 1.36 11.25
C ASN A 110 14.78 2.79 11.11
N ALA A 111 13.92 3.71 10.68
CA ALA A 111 14.20 5.14 10.75
C ALA A 111 13.46 5.75 11.95
N HIS A 112 14.20 6.41 12.85
CA HIS A 112 13.58 7.13 13.96
C HIS A 112 12.92 8.42 13.47
N LEU A 113 11.79 8.78 14.09
CA LEU A 113 11.04 10.03 13.81
C LEU A 113 11.95 11.27 13.85
N LYS A 114 12.94 11.30 14.74
CA LYS A 114 13.93 12.39 14.84
C LYS A 114 14.77 12.51 13.57
N THR A 115 15.16 11.38 12.97
CA THR A 115 15.90 11.33 11.71
C THR A 115 15.04 11.78 10.53
N MET A 116 13.77 11.37 10.48
CA MET A 116 12.83 11.84 9.44
C MET A 116 12.53 13.34 9.54
N PHE A 117 12.30 13.86 10.75
CA PHE A 117 12.08 15.29 10.96
C PHE A 117 13.31 16.11 10.55
N ASN A 118 14.51 15.67 10.94
CA ASN A 118 15.75 16.32 10.52
C ASN A 118 15.95 16.28 9.00
N PHE A 119 15.63 15.17 8.33
CA PHE A 119 15.67 15.11 6.86
C PHE A 119 14.70 16.09 6.21
N TYR A 120 13.48 16.20 6.72
CA TYR A 120 12.46 17.12 6.20
C TYR A 120 12.86 18.59 6.39
N VAL A 121 13.35 18.95 7.58
CA VAL A 121 13.83 20.31 7.88
C VAL A 121 15.07 20.64 7.03
N MET A 122 16.01 19.71 6.90
CA MET A 122 17.23 19.91 6.12
C MET A 122 16.94 20.01 4.60
N PHE A 123 15.95 19.28 4.09
CA PHE A 123 15.44 19.42 2.72
C PHE A 123 14.78 20.79 2.48
N LEU A 124 13.91 21.24 3.39
CA LEU A 124 13.28 22.56 3.29
C LEU A 124 14.30 23.70 3.36
N VAL A 125 15.28 23.62 4.26
CA VAL A 125 16.35 24.62 4.38
C VAL A 125 17.24 24.64 3.12
N SER A 126 17.49 23.47 2.51
CA SER A 126 18.24 23.36 1.25
C SER A 126 17.47 23.91 0.04
N MET A 127 16.12 23.85 0.03
CA MET A 127 15.31 24.44 -1.04
C MET A 127 15.15 25.96 -0.90
N MET A 128 15.23 26.51 0.31
CA MET A 128 15.19 27.97 0.56
C MET A 128 16.55 28.66 0.37
N SER A 129 17.62 27.90 0.19
CA SER A 129 18.99 28.40 -0.03
C SER A 129 19.41 28.39 -1.52
N LEU A 130 18.48 28.08 -2.42
CA LEU A 130 18.57 28.18 -3.89
C LEU A 130 17.66 29.31 -4.37
#